data_AF-A0A9P1M7B1-F1
#
_entry.id   AF-A0A9P1M7B1-F1
#
_cell.length_a   1.000
_cell.length_b   1.000
_cell.length_c   1.000
_cell.angle_alpha   90.00
_cell.angle_beta   90.00
_cell.angle_gamma   90.00
#
_symmetry.space_group_name_H-M   'P 1'
#
loop_
_entity.id
_entity.type
_entity.pdbx_description
1 polymer ?
#
loop_
_entity_poly.entity_id
_entity_poly.type
_entity_poly.pdbx_seq_one_letter_code
_entity_poly.pdbx_strand_id
1 'polypeptide(L)'
;MAFPGRAQQPFQQSMHGEQFDLFDWYPKFQSCMRYFLDEAQYTGPVQVVASFINIQLPFQNSTHPVFSSKPTVGPSASPSTSRPPSLGPVAGNRPIVSASVALIPYIRRLVATGFDFPAVLHGFFGDDWAMGVGPLHESERRNYLFASKSNSWLEVKAHYDMADGQLVPFLKPPKRLLRRKYSWRKPPGVSG
;
A
#
# COMPACT_ATOMS: atom_id res chain seq x y z
N MET A 1 29.96 5.27 -53.53
CA MET A 1 29.66 6.15 -52.38
C MET A 1 28.83 5.34 -51.40
N ALA A 2 29.42 4.94 -50.27
CA ALA A 2 28.82 4.04 -49.28
C ALA A 2 28.38 4.86 -48.05
N PHE A 3 27.14 4.65 -47.61
CA PHE A 3 26.62 5.20 -46.36
C PHE A 3 27.05 4.27 -45.19
N PRO A 4 27.66 4.77 -44.11
CA PRO A 4 27.97 3.93 -42.96
C PRO A 4 26.69 3.68 -42.15
N GLY A 5 26.46 2.40 -41.87
CA GLY A 5 25.33 1.91 -41.09
C GLY A 5 25.31 2.46 -39.68
N ARG A 6 24.16 2.99 -39.28
CA ARG A 6 23.83 3.27 -37.89
C ARG A 6 23.44 1.94 -37.25
N ALA A 7 24.38 1.31 -36.55
CA ALA A 7 24.07 0.17 -35.69
C ALA A 7 23.03 0.62 -34.64
N GLN A 8 21.79 0.17 -34.79
CA GLN A 8 20.84 0.10 -33.68
C GLN A 8 21.44 -0.86 -32.67
N GLN A 9 21.96 -0.31 -31.56
CA GLN A 9 22.24 -1.15 -30.41
C GLN A 9 20.90 -1.68 -29.90
N PRO A 10 20.71 -3.00 -29.80
CA PRO A 10 19.57 -3.52 -29.09
C PRO A 10 19.70 -3.08 -27.63
N PHE A 11 18.61 -2.55 -27.07
CA PHE A 11 18.38 -2.45 -25.63
C PHE A 11 18.26 -3.87 -25.05
N GLN A 12 19.30 -4.69 -25.18
CA GLN A 12 19.49 -5.87 -24.35
C GLN A 12 20.14 -5.37 -23.07
N GLN A 13 19.34 -4.67 -22.25
CA GLN A 13 19.58 -4.74 -20.82
C GLN A 13 19.50 -6.22 -20.47
N SER A 14 20.61 -6.76 -19.99
CA SER A 14 20.74 -8.13 -19.53
C SER A 14 19.60 -8.46 -18.55
N MET A 15 18.52 -9.08 -19.06
CA MET A 15 17.44 -9.71 -18.27
C MET A 15 17.92 -11.05 -17.66
N HIS A 16 19.16 -11.06 -17.18
CA HIS A 16 19.78 -12.19 -16.51
C HIS A 16 20.37 -11.69 -15.18
N GLY A 17 19.60 -10.93 -14.42
CA GLY A 17 19.83 -10.74 -12.99
C GLY A 17 19.06 -11.84 -12.28
N GLU A 18 19.75 -12.67 -11.50
CA GLU A 18 19.27 -13.67 -10.53
C GLU A 18 17.82 -14.14 -10.76
N GLN A 19 17.63 -15.39 -11.24
CA GLN A 19 16.31 -16.01 -11.29
C GLN A 19 15.59 -15.77 -9.94
N PHE A 20 14.48 -15.05 -9.99
CA PHE A 20 13.65 -14.79 -8.82
C PHE A 20 13.09 -16.13 -8.34
N ASP A 21 13.65 -16.67 -7.26
CA ASP A 21 13.15 -17.91 -6.68
C ASP A 21 11.94 -17.61 -5.80
N LEU A 22 10.77 -18.00 -6.32
CA LEU A 22 9.49 -17.83 -5.65
C LEU A 22 9.44 -18.57 -4.29
N PHE A 23 10.10 -19.72 -4.18
CA PHE A 23 10.07 -20.55 -2.98
C PHE A 23 10.98 -20.01 -1.89
N ASP A 24 12.10 -19.38 -2.24
CA ASP A 24 12.96 -18.67 -1.27
C ASP A 24 12.36 -17.33 -0.85
N TRP A 25 11.68 -16.64 -1.77
CA TRP A 25 11.03 -15.37 -1.51
C TRP A 25 9.79 -15.48 -0.60
N TYR A 26 8.94 -16.48 -0.84
CA TYR A 26 7.63 -16.56 -0.19
C TYR A 26 7.71 -16.64 1.36
N PRO A 27 8.62 -17.40 1.99
CA PRO A 27 8.81 -17.37 3.44
C PRO A 27 9.15 -15.98 3.99
N LYS A 28 9.94 -15.19 3.25
CA LYS A 28 10.28 -13.80 3.60
C LYS A 28 9.08 -12.88 3.49
N PHE A 29 8.29 -13.02 2.44
CA PHE A 29 7.02 -12.32 2.28
C PHE A 29 6.04 -12.66 3.43
N GLN A 30 5.91 -13.94 3.81
CA GLN A 30 5.09 -14.36 4.95
C GLN A 30 5.58 -13.76 6.27
N SER A 31 6.90 -13.65 6.46
CA SER A 31 7.51 -12.98 7.63
C SER A 31 7.06 -11.53 7.72
N CYS A 32 7.13 -10.80 6.61
CA CYS A 32 6.66 -9.42 6.53
C CYS A 32 5.18 -9.28 6.87
N MET A 33 4.34 -10.16 6.33
CA MET A 33 2.89 -10.14 6.60
C MET A 33 2.57 -10.43 8.06
N ARG A 34 3.23 -11.42 8.68
CA ARG A 34 3.06 -11.73 10.10
C ARG A 34 3.50 -10.55 10.97
N TYR A 35 4.68 -9.99 10.72
CA TYR A 35 5.17 -8.82 11.46
C TYR A 35 4.21 -7.63 11.33
N PHE A 36 3.72 -7.37 10.12
CA PHE A 36 2.77 -6.28 9.89
C PHE A 36 1.48 -6.43 10.72
N LEU A 37 0.92 -7.65 10.74
CA LEU A 37 -0.34 -7.95 11.43
C LEU A 37 -0.19 -8.12 12.95
N ASP A 38 0.91 -8.70 13.42
CA ASP A 38 1.04 -9.04 14.84
C ASP A 38 1.71 -7.89 15.63
N GLU A 39 2.58 -7.11 15.00
CA GLU A 39 3.40 -6.08 15.67
C GLU A 39 3.21 -4.69 15.07
N ALA A 40 3.53 -4.51 13.78
CA ALA A 40 3.72 -3.19 13.19
C ALA A 40 2.48 -2.30 13.26
N GLN A 41 1.30 -2.86 12.95
CA GLN A 41 0.04 -2.11 12.94
C GLN A 41 -0.32 -1.50 14.31
N TYR A 42 0.26 -1.99 15.40
CA TYR A 42 0.03 -1.47 16.75
C TYR A 42 1.04 -0.42 17.20
N THR A 43 2.10 -0.20 16.42
CA THR A 43 3.15 0.75 16.79
C THR A 43 2.74 2.19 16.48
N GLY A 44 3.12 3.12 17.36
CA GLY A 44 2.88 4.55 17.18
C GLY A 44 3.40 5.10 15.84
N PRO A 45 4.64 4.82 15.42
CA PRO A 45 5.17 5.29 14.13
C PRO A 45 4.33 4.85 12.92
N VAL A 46 3.90 3.58 12.87
CA VAL A 46 3.08 3.05 11.78
C VAL A 46 1.69 3.70 11.75
N GLN A 47 1.06 3.89 12.91
CA GLN A 47 -0.24 4.56 13.02
C GLN A 47 -0.18 6.03 12.60
N VAL A 48 0.89 6.73 12.95
CA VAL A 48 1.12 8.12 12.53
C VAL A 48 1.25 8.20 11.01
N VAL A 49 2.09 7.35 10.41
CA VAL A 49 2.26 7.32 8.95
C VAL A 49 0.94 6.96 8.27
N ALA A 50 0.24 5.93 8.75
CA ALA A 50 -1.02 5.46 8.18
C ALA A 50 -2.10 6.57 8.19
N SER A 51 -2.23 7.28 9.31
CA SER A 51 -3.13 8.42 9.44
C SER A 51 -2.74 9.57 8.50
N PHE A 52 -1.44 9.85 8.37
CA PHE A 52 -0.94 10.93 7.52
C PHE A 52 -1.14 10.67 6.02
N ILE A 53 -0.96 9.43 5.58
CA ILE A 53 -1.14 9.03 4.16
C ILE A 53 -2.56 8.55 3.84
N ASN A 54 -3.48 8.69 4.79
CA ASN A 54 -4.89 8.32 4.69
C ASN A 54 -5.10 6.86 4.25
N ILE A 55 -4.53 5.93 5.03
CA ILE A 55 -4.74 4.48 4.89
C ILE A 55 -5.13 3.88 6.24
N GLN A 56 -6.11 2.99 6.23
CA GLN A 56 -6.53 2.22 7.38
C GLN A 56 -5.63 1.00 7.55
N LEU A 57 -5.19 0.77 8.78
CA LEU A 57 -4.52 -0.46 9.15
C LEU A 57 -5.52 -1.62 9.24
N PRO A 58 -5.07 -2.88 9.12
CA PRO A 58 -5.97 -4.02 9.09
C PRO A 58 -6.93 -4.11 10.28
N PHE A 59 -6.47 -3.78 11.50
CA PHE A 59 -7.33 -3.77 12.69
C PHE A 59 -8.40 -2.65 12.69
N GLN A 60 -8.25 -1.65 11.84
CA GLN A 60 -9.13 -0.48 11.75
C GLN A 60 -10.23 -0.65 10.70
N ASN A 61 -10.19 -1.71 9.88
CA ASN A 61 -11.16 -1.95 8.83
C ASN A 61 -12.55 -2.20 9.42
N SER A 62 -13.56 -1.47 8.94
CA SER A 62 -14.94 -1.53 9.44
C SER A 62 -15.68 -2.83 9.08
N THR A 63 -15.32 -3.45 7.96
CA THR A 63 -16.04 -4.63 7.44
C THR A 63 -15.41 -5.91 7.95
N HIS A 64 -14.08 -6.01 7.88
CA HIS A 64 -13.32 -7.20 8.26
C HIS A 64 -12.02 -6.79 8.99
N PRO A 65 -12.09 -6.41 10.28
CA PRO A 65 -10.90 -6.07 11.04
C PRO A 65 -10.03 -7.31 11.26
N VAL A 66 -8.73 -7.17 11.02
CA VAL A 66 -7.74 -8.23 11.23
C VAL A 66 -6.79 -7.84 12.37
N PHE A 67 -6.88 -8.57 13.47
CA PHE A 67 -6.08 -8.30 14.67
C PHE A 67 -4.79 -9.12 14.77
N SER A 68 -4.69 -10.23 14.05
CA SER A 68 -3.50 -11.09 14.10
C SER A 68 -3.43 -11.95 12.85
N SER A 69 -2.21 -12.40 12.51
CA SER A 69 -1.98 -13.42 11.50
C SER A 69 -2.49 -14.81 11.92
N LYS A 70 -2.73 -15.02 13.21
CA LYS A 70 -3.19 -16.30 13.74
C LYS A 70 -4.64 -16.56 13.32
N PRO A 71 -4.96 -17.77 12.84
CA PRO A 71 -6.34 -18.14 12.55
C PRO A 71 -7.17 -18.04 13.83
N THR A 72 -8.20 -17.18 13.81
CA THR A 72 -9.14 -17.09 14.92
C THR A 72 -10.16 -18.21 14.77
N VAL A 73 -10.19 -19.14 15.71
CA VAL A 73 -11.27 -20.12 15.82
C VAL A 73 -12.50 -19.35 16.31
N GLY A 74 -13.46 -19.10 15.43
CA GLY A 74 -14.62 -18.25 15.75
C GLY A 74 -15.35 -18.68 17.03
N PRO A 75 -15.87 -17.73 17.83
CA PRO A 75 -16.66 -18.06 19.01
C PRO A 75 -17.95 -18.76 18.55
N SER A 76 -18.28 -19.88 19.18
CA SER A 76 -19.60 -20.50 19.02
C SER A 76 -20.65 -19.49 19.47
N ALA A 77 -21.51 -19.04 18.56
CA ALA A 77 -22.73 -18.33 18.94
C ALA A 77 -23.59 -19.30 19.77
N SER A 78 -23.60 -19.13 21.09
CA SER A 78 -24.61 -19.75 21.95
C SER A 78 -25.80 -18.81 22.09
N PRO A 79 -27.02 -19.31 21.83
CA PRO A 79 -28.15 -18.96 22.65
C PRO A 79 -28.63 -20.20 23.43
N SER A 80 -28.74 -20.01 24.73
CA SER A 80 -29.42 -20.85 25.71
C SER A 80 -30.84 -21.27 25.28
N THR A 81 -31.23 -22.54 25.53
CA THR A 81 -32.38 -23.01 26.35
C THR A 81 -32.63 -24.54 26.17
N SER A 82 -32.53 -25.28 27.29
CA SER A 82 -33.02 -26.65 27.62
C SER A 82 -33.05 -27.80 26.58
N ARG A 83 -32.16 -28.80 26.73
CA ARG A 83 -32.42 -30.24 26.41
C ARG A 83 -31.41 -31.19 27.11
N PRO A 84 -31.77 -32.44 27.45
CA PRO A 84 -30.97 -33.34 28.30
C PRO A 84 -29.85 -34.06 27.50
N PRO A 85 -28.87 -34.71 28.17
CA PRO A 85 -27.61 -35.09 27.55
C PRO A 85 -27.76 -36.41 26.80
N SER A 86 -27.55 -36.39 25.48
CA SER A 86 -27.29 -37.59 24.69
C SER A 86 -25.88 -37.51 24.09
N LEU A 87 -25.03 -38.42 24.57
CA LEU A 87 -23.83 -39.00 23.93
C LEU A 87 -23.20 -38.17 22.79
N GLY A 88 -22.18 -37.39 23.18
CA GLY A 88 -20.98 -37.03 22.41
C GLY A 88 -21.13 -36.42 21.01
N PRO A 89 -20.82 -35.13 20.80
CA PRO A 89 -20.67 -34.60 19.45
C PRO A 89 -19.24 -34.80 18.95
N VAL A 90 -19.15 -35.50 17.84
CA VAL A 90 -18.02 -35.51 16.90
C VAL A 90 -17.55 -34.07 16.68
N ALA A 91 -16.25 -33.82 16.81
CA ALA A 91 -15.65 -32.52 16.59
C ALA A 91 -15.98 -32.01 15.17
N GLY A 92 -17.01 -31.17 15.07
CA GLY A 92 -17.42 -30.55 13.83
C GLY A 92 -16.29 -29.68 13.28
N ASN A 93 -15.99 -29.89 12.01
CA ASN A 93 -15.02 -29.14 11.21
C ASN A 93 -15.34 -27.64 11.25
N ARG A 94 -14.81 -26.91 12.24
CA ARG A 94 -14.94 -25.44 12.32
C ARG A 94 -14.14 -24.84 11.17
N PRO A 95 -14.72 -23.98 10.31
CA PRO A 95 -13.94 -23.31 9.29
C PRO A 95 -12.94 -22.38 9.98
N ILE A 96 -11.66 -22.76 9.91
CA ILE A 96 -10.55 -21.90 10.24
C ILE A 96 -10.50 -20.82 9.15
N VAL A 97 -10.90 -19.60 9.49
CA VAL A 97 -10.68 -18.43 8.63
C VAL A 97 -9.29 -17.89 8.95
N SER A 98 -8.33 -18.22 8.08
CA SER A 98 -7.03 -17.58 8.06
C SER A 98 -7.21 -16.12 7.65
N ALA A 99 -6.77 -15.19 8.49
CA ALA A 99 -6.78 -13.77 8.13
C ALA A 99 -5.72 -13.52 7.06
N SER A 100 -6.12 -13.35 5.80
CA SER A 100 -5.24 -12.94 4.72
C SER A 100 -5.43 -11.46 4.42
N VAL A 101 -4.34 -10.69 4.48
CA VAL A 101 -4.32 -9.25 4.16
C VAL A 101 -3.38 -9.06 2.99
N ALA A 102 -3.85 -8.39 1.93
CA ALA A 102 -2.96 -8.00 0.86
C ALA A 102 -2.04 -6.87 1.34
N LEU A 103 -0.71 -7.04 1.21
CA LEU A 103 0.26 -5.97 1.51
C LEU A 103 0.36 -4.93 0.39
N ILE A 104 -0.05 -5.28 -0.83
CA ILE A 104 0.03 -4.42 -2.02
C ILE A 104 -0.62 -3.04 -1.80
N PRO A 105 -1.85 -2.90 -1.27
CA PRO A 105 -2.43 -1.58 -1.01
C PRO A 105 -1.52 -0.67 -0.17
N TYR A 106 -0.93 -1.21 0.91
CA TYR A 106 -0.02 -0.47 1.78
C TYR A 106 1.25 -0.02 1.03
N ILE A 107 1.87 -0.93 0.27
CA ILE A 107 3.03 -0.61 -0.57
C ILE A 107 2.68 0.49 -1.58
N ARG A 108 1.54 0.36 -2.29
CA ARG A 108 1.07 1.33 -3.27
C ARG A 108 0.88 2.71 -2.65
N ARG A 109 0.31 2.79 -1.45
CA ARG A 109 0.12 4.07 -0.76
C ARG A 109 1.43 4.71 -0.35
N LEU A 110 2.36 3.93 0.21
CA LEU A 110 3.69 4.42 0.58
C LEU A 110 4.43 4.98 -0.65
N VAL A 111 4.40 4.26 -1.79
CA VAL A 111 5.01 4.71 -3.06
C VAL A 111 4.36 5.99 -3.56
N ALA A 112 3.03 6.03 -3.69
CA ALA A 112 2.32 7.19 -4.24
C ALA A 112 2.47 8.47 -3.40
N THR A 113 2.73 8.32 -2.10
CA THR A 113 2.93 9.42 -1.15
C THR A 113 4.40 9.73 -0.88
N GLY A 114 5.34 8.93 -1.40
CA GLY A 114 6.77 9.09 -1.18
C GLY A 114 7.25 8.73 0.23
N PHE A 115 6.47 7.97 0.99
CA PHE A 115 6.81 7.45 2.33
C PHE A 115 7.46 6.07 2.28
N ASP A 116 8.06 5.67 1.16
CA ASP A 116 8.59 4.34 0.92
C ASP A 116 10.12 4.26 1.06
N PHE A 117 10.68 5.01 2.01
CA PHE A 117 12.10 4.97 2.34
C PHE A 117 12.43 3.83 3.33
N PRO A 118 13.68 3.34 3.39
CA PRO A 118 14.03 2.11 4.10
C PRO A 118 13.55 2.02 5.55
N ALA A 119 13.62 3.12 6.31
CA ALA A 119 13.18 3.15 7.70
C ALA A 119 11.66 2.93 7.86
N VAL A 120 10.83 3.47 6.95
CA VAL A 120 9.37 3.23 6.99
C VAL A 120 9.04 1.82 6.52
N LEU A 121 9.72 1.30 5.48
CA LEU A 121 9.51 -0.06 5.02
C LEU A 121 9.88 -1.08 6.10
N HIS A 122 11.00 -0.87 6.80
CA HIS A 122 11.39 -1.66 7.97
C HIS A 122 10.35 -1.54 9.09
N GLY A 123 9.88 -0.32 9.39
CA GLY A 123 8.85 -0.11 10.40
C GLY A 123 7.54 -0.84 10.13
N PHE A 124 7.11 -0.93 8.86
CA PHE A 124 5.88 -1.63 8.46
C PHE A 124 6.06 -3.14 8.34
N PHE A 125 7.21 -3.62 7.85
CA PHE A 125 7.37 -5.00 7.36
C PHE A 125 8.48 -5.80 8.06
N GLY A 126 9.20 -5.20 9.00
CA GLY A 126 10.20 -5.87 9.83
C GLY A 126 11.52 -6.11 9.10
N ASP A 127 12.41 -6.90 9.69
CA ASP A 127 13.79 -7.09 9.22
C ASP A 127 13.89 -7.72 7.83
N ASP A 128 12.96 -8.63 7.49
CA ASP A 128 12.95 -9.33 6.21
C ASP A 128 12.39 -8.46 5.06
N TRP A 129 12.01 -7.20 5.28
CA TRP A 129 11.29 -6.38 4.29
C TRP A 129 11.99 -6.33 2.92
N ALA A 130 13.31 -6.22 2.89
CA ALA A 130 14.08 -6.05 1.67
C ALA A 130 13.96 -7.28 0.76
N MET A 131 13.98 -8.48 1.34
CA MET A 131 13.79 -9.72 0.58
C MET A 131 12.30 -10.05 0.39
N GLY A 132 11.45 -9.75 1.38
CA GLY A 132 10.02 -10.12 1.36
C GLY A 132 9.14 -9.19 0.53
N VAL A 133 9.11 -7.89 0.82
CA VAL A 133 8.29 -6.93 0.07
C VAL A 133 9.09 -6.11 -0.95
N GLY A 134 10.43 -6.13 -0.88
CA GLY A 134 11.31 -5.38 -1.78
C GLY A 134 11.01 -5.56 -3.27
N PRO A 135 10.84 -6.80 -3.79
CA PRO A 135 10.47 -7.01 -5.19
C PRO A 135 9.14 -6.34 -5.60
N LEU A 136 8.13 -6.38 -4.70
CA LEU A 136 6.83 -5.75 -4.92
C LEU A 136 6.93 -4.23 -4.87
N HIS A 137 7.69 -3.71 -3.91
CA HIS A 137 7.98 -2.28 -3.74
C HIS A 137 8.67 -1.69 -4.98
N GLU A 138 9.71 -2.37 -5.47
CA GLU A 138 10.50 -1.93 -6.62
C GLU A 138 9.70 -2.03 -7.92
N SER A 139 8.88 -3.08 -8.07
CA SER A 139 7.90 -3.16 -9.15
C SER A 139 6.92 -1.99 -9.12
N GLU A 140 6.40 -1.64 -7.95
CA GLU A 140 5.42 -0.58 -7.83
C GLU A 140 6.00 0.82 -8.02
N ARG A 141 7.26 1.05 -7.62
CA ARG A 141 8.00 2.28 -7.95
C ARG A 141 8.11 2.50 -9.45
N ARG A 142 8.45 1.45 -10.20
CA ARG A 142 8.51 1.51 -11.67
C ARG A 142 7.13 1.79 -12.25
N ASN A 143 6.10 1.07 -11.78
CA ASN A 143 4.72 1.29 -12.22
C ASN A 143 4.28 2.74 -12.03
N TYR A 144 4.49 3.30 -10.82
CA TYR A 144 4.16 4.68 -10.51
C TYR A 144 4.91 5.67 -11.41
N LEU A 145 6.21 5.44 -11.62
CA LEU A 145 7.03 6.31 -12.48
C LEU A 145 6.55 6.28 -13.94
N PHE A 146 6.19 5.12 -14.47
CA PHE A 146 5.64 5.01 -15.82
C PHE A 146 4.27 5.69 -15.91
N ALA A 147 3.37 5.43 -14.98
CA ALA A 147 2.04 6.05 -14.96
C ALA A 147 2.11 7.58 -14.87
N SER A 148 2.95 8.11 -13.97
CA SER A 148 3.13 9.56 -13.77
C SER A 148 3.74 10.31 -14.96
N LYS A 149 4.46 9.60 -15.84
CA LYS A 149 5.01 10.18 -17.08
C LYS A 149 4.03 10.14 -18.25
N SER A 150 3.14 9.15 -18.27
CA SER A 150 2.25 8.91 -19.41
C SER A 150 0.89 9.60 -19.27
N ASN A 151 0.39 9.75 -18.04
CA ASN A 151 -0.97 10.21 -17.77
C ASN A 151 -0.99 11.48 -16.90
N SER A 152 -2.17 12.11 -16.79
CA SER A 152 -2.36 13.25 -15.89
C SER A 152 -2.24 12.82 -14.43
N TRP A 153 -1.77 13.73 -13.56
CA TRP A 153 -1.71 13.46 -12.12
C TRP A 153 -3.04 12.98 -11.53
N LEU A 154 -4.17 13.55 -11.97
CA LEU A 154 -5.50 13.18 -11.45
C LEU A 154 -5.89 11.74 -11.82
N GLU A 155 -5.56 11.30 -13.02
CA GLU A 155 -5.82 9.94 -13.49
C GLU A 155 -4.92 8.92 -12.78
N VAL A 156 -3.62 9.23 -12.66
CA VAL A 156 -2.68 8.39 -11.91
C VAL A 156 -3.14 8.28 -10.46
N LYS A 157 -3.48 9.38 -9.81
CA LYS A 157 -3.98 9.40 -8.44
C LYS A 157 -5.21 8.50 -8.27
N ALA A 158 -6.17 8.53 -9.19
CA ALA A 158 -7.37 7.70 -9.13
C ALA A 158 -7.04 6.19 -9.11
N HIS A 159 -5.96 5.76 -9.77
CA HIS A 159 -5.49 4.36 -9.71
C HIS A 159 -4.87 3.95 -8.37
N TYR A 160 -4.51 4.91 -7.51
CA TYR A 160 -3.92 4.71 -6.18
C TYR A 160 -4.90 5.03 -5.03
N ASP A 161 -6.07 5.56 -5.35
CA ASP A 161 -7.18 5.70 -4.41
C ASP A 161 -7.75 4.31 -4.06
N MET A 162 -8.24 4.16 -2.84
CA MET A 162 -8.77 2.89 -2.31
C MET A 162 -10.23 3.06 -1.89
N ALA A 163 -10.89 1.95 -1.57
CA ALA A 163 -12.24 1.93 -1.02
C ALA A 163 -12.33 2.68 0.33
N ASP A 164 -13.56 2.93 0.77
CA ASP A 164 -13.87 3.49 2.10
C ASP A 164 -13.25 4.88 2.37
N GLY A 165 -13.12 5.70 1.32
CA GLY A 165 -12.65 7.09 1.44
C GLY A 165 -11.14 7.23 1.65
N GLN A 166 -10.38 6.15 1.52
CA GLN A 166 -8.91 6.15 1.59
C GLN A 166 -8.32 6.72 0.30
N LEU A 167 -8.38 8.03 0.14
CA LEU A 167 -7.85 8.79 -1.00
C LEU A 167 -6.39 9.20 -0.75
N VAL A 168 -5.56 9.16 -1.79
CA VAL A 168 -4.19 9.69 -1.76
C VAL A 168 -4.25 11.19 -1.41
N PRO A 169 -3.60 11.64 -0.32
CA PRO A 169 -3.63 13.04 0.06
C PRO A 169 -2.84 13.92 -0.93
N PHE A 170 -3.27 15.17 -1.09
CA PHE A 170 -2.48 16.17 -1.79
C PHE A 170 -1.36 16.68 -0.86
N LEU A 171 -0.16 16.12 -0.97
CA LEU A 171 0.95 16.43 -0.06
C LEU A 171 1.59 17.81 -0.26
N LYS A 172 1.18 18.55 -1.31
CA LYS A 172 1.54 19.96 -1.51
C LYS A 172 0.30 20.79 -1.86
N PRO A 173 -0.04 21.84 -1.08
CA PRO A 173 -1.01 22.83 -1.49
C PRO A 173 -0.49 23.57 -2.74
N PRO A 174 -1.34 23.90 -3.72
CA PRO A 174 -0.98 24.90 -4.72
C PRO A 174 -0.80 26.24 -4.00
N LYS A 175 0.44 26.63 -3.68
CA LYS A 175 0.78 27.98 -3.17
C LYS A 175 0.43 29.10 -4.17
N ARG A 176 -0.17 28.77 -5.32
CA ARG A 176 -0.38 29.67 -6.46
C ARG A 176 -1.81 29.64 -7.01
N LEU A 177 -2.84 29.61 -6.16
CA LEU A 177 -4.19 30.02 -6.57
C LEU A 177 -4.78 31.17 -5.71
N LEU A 178 -3.99 31.75 -4.79
CA LEU A 178 -4.38 32.94 -4.04
C LEU A 178 -3.59 34.22 -4.39
N ARG A 179 -2.86 34.26 -5.52
CA ARG A 179 -2.27 35.52 -6.01
C ARG A 179 -2.52 35.72 -7.50
N ARG A 180 -3.30 36.77 -7.78
CA ARG A 180 -3.58 37.44 -9.08
C ARG A 180 -4.94 37.14 -9.73
N LYS A 181 -6.03 37.37 -8.99
CA LYS A 181 -7.27 37.90 -9.58
C LYS A 181 -7.82 39.16 -8.89
N TYR A 182 -7.00 39.95 -8.17
CA TYR A 182 -7.44 41.27 -7.67
C TYR A 182 -6.30 42.31 -7.61
N SER A 183 -5.49 42.41 -8.67
CA SER A 183 -4.70 43.64 -8.87
C SER A 183 -5.54 44.58 -9.72
N TRP A 184 -6.44 45.32 -9.07
CA TRP A 184 -7.19 46.41 -9.68
C TRP A 184 -6.22 47.34 -10.42
N ARG A 185 -6.56 47.63 -11.69
CA ARG A 185 -5.88 48.64 -12.50
C ARG A 185 -5.96 49.98 -11.75
N LYS A 186 -4.84 50.71 -11.64
CA LYS A 186 -4.92 52.15 -11.37
C LYS A 186 -5.61 52.82 -12.57
N PRO A 187 -6.65 53.65 -12.39
CA PRO A 187 -7.13 54.50 -13.47
C PRO A 187 -6.12 55.63 -13.74
N PRO A 188 -5.98 56.09 -15.00
CA PRO A 188 -5.07 57.17 -15.35
C PRO A 188 -5.72 58.54 -15.07
N GLY A 189 -4.92 59.46 -14.53
CA GLY A 189 -5.12 60.90 -14.65
C GLY A 189 -6.08 61.56 -13.65
N VAL A 190 -5.52 62.35 -12.73
CA VAL A 190 -6.12 63.64 -12.32
C VAL A 190 -4.97 64.63 -12.19
N SER A 191 -4.88 65.55 -13.15
CA SER A 191 -4.15 66.81 -13.01
C SER A 191 -5.00 67.79 -12.20
N GLY A 192 -4.36 68.52 -11.28
CA GLY A 192 -4.93 69.62 -10.52
C GLY A 192 -3.82 70.28 -9.73
#